data_AF-A0A2E0BD00-F1
#
_entry.id   AF-A0A2E0BD00-F1
#
_cell.length_a   1.000
_cell.length_b   1.000
_cell.length_c   1.000
_cell.angle_alpha   90.00
_cell.angle_beta   90.00
_cell.angle_gamma   90.00
#
_symmetry.space_group_name_H-M   'P 1'
#
loop_
_entity.id
_entity.type
_entity.pdbx_description
1 polymer ?
#
loop_
_entity_poly.entity_id
_entity_poly.type
_entity_poly.pdbx_seq_one_letter_code
_entity_poly.pdbx_strand_id
1 'polypeptide(L)'
;MAGGSNPRQKMINLMYLVLIAMLALNVDTKVLKKFLLINQSFEATNAEKVIDNSRKIESIRAAVDDSGNRKEDMDVLNLSEEVRDKSNALVNYLGEIKNTIVEETGGSDGKGGIKGYKNTDYVYRYMNVDFDDDGIINGDEIQVILNEFSAFIQDSIFLGDENSGVVDLARNADQIPLYDDAPPLDPSFRSLNFGYG
;
A
#
# COMPACT_ATOMS: atom_id res chain seq x y z
N MET A 1 -20.95 -46.24 28.64
CA MET A 1 -20.50 -45.04 29.38
C MET A 1 -19.01 -44.85 29.17
N ALA A 2 -18.64 -43.66 28.70
CA ALA A 2 -17.33 -42.98 28.79
C ALA A 2 -16.05 -43.84 28.71
N GLY A 3 -15.60 -44.11 27.49
CA GLY A 3 -14.17 -44.34 27.19
C GLY A 3 -13.41 -43.04 27.32
N GLY A 4 -13.17 -42.59 28.56
CA GLY A 4 -12.42 -41.39 28.84
C GLY A 4 -10.94 -41.60 28.53
N SER A 5 -10.42 -40.85 27.56
CA SER A 5 -8.98 -40.76 27.30
C SER A 5 -8.23 -40.47 28.60
N ASN A 6 -7.28 -41.35 28.95
CA ASN A 6 -6.49 -41.27 30.18
C ASN A 6 -5.87 -39.85 30.31
N PRO A 7 -5.88 -39.21 31.49
CA PRO A 7 -5.29 -37.89 31.70
C PRO A 7 -3.90 -37.68 31.07
N ARG A 8 -3.08 -38.74 31.01
CA ARG A 8 -1.80 -38.73 30.29
C ARG A 8 -1.93 -38.53 28.77
N GLN A 9 -2.89 -39.19 28.12
CA GLN A 9 -3.18 -38.99 26.70
C GLN A 9 -3.74 -37.59 26.43
N LYS A 10 -4.54 -37.03 27.35
CA LYS A 10 -5.01 -35.64 27.23
C LYS A 10 -3.85 -34.64 27.28
N MET A 11 -2.88 -34.83 28.17
CA MET A 11 -1.69 -33.98 28.23
C MET A 11 -0.81 -34.13 26.97
N ILE A 12 -0.66 -35.35 26.46
CA ILE A 12 0.11 -35.59 25.22
C ILE A 12 -0.58 -34.94 24.01
N ASN A 13 -1.90 -35.06 23.90
CA ASN A 13 -2.66 -34.46 22.82
C ASN A 13 -2.66 -32.92 22.91
N LEU A 14 -2.73 -32.35 24.12
CA LEU A 14 -2.57 -30.91 24.33
C LEU A 14 -1.17 -30.44 23.94
N MET A 15 -0.13 -31.19 24.29
CA MET A 15 1.25 -30.85 23.93
C MET A 15 1.45 -30.87 22.40
N TYR A 16 0.86 -31.85 21.71
CA TYR A 16 0.89 -31.93 20.25
C TYR A 16 0.14 -30.77 19.59
N LEU A 17 -1.04 -30.39 20.10
CA LEU A 17 -1.78 -29.22 19.62
C LEU A 17 -0.99 -27.93 19.83
N VAL A 18 -0.35 -27.75 20.99
CA VAL A 18 0.50 -26.59 21.28
C VAL A 18 1.75 -26.58 20.39
N LEU A 19 2.41 -27.73 20.18
CA LEU A 19 3.56 -27.83 19.27
C LEU A 19 3.18 -27.55 17.82
N ILE A 20 2.07 -28.10 17.33
CA ILE A 20 1.56 -27.83 15.98
C ILE A 20 1.17 -26.35 15.86
N ALA A 21 0.51 -25.77 16.87
CA ALA A 21 0.18 -24.35 16.90
C ALA A 21 1.45 -23.47 16.92
N MET A 22 2.50 -23.85 17.67
CA MET A 22 3.79 -23.14 17.68
C MET A 22 4.55 -23.29 16.35
N LEU A 23 4.46 -24.45 15.71
CA LEU A 23 5.10 -24.71 14.41
C LEU A 23 4.36 -23.99 13.28
N ALA A 24 3.03 -23.84 13.39
CA ALA A 24 2.21 -23.01 12.51
C ALA A 24 2.39 -21.51 12.77
N LEU A 25 2.59 -21.06 14.02
CA LEU A 25 2.95 -19.67 14.38
C LEU A 25 4.34 -19.25 13.86
N ASN A 26 5.19 -20.24 13.56
CA ASN A 26 6.40 -20.05 12.78
C ASN A 26 6.11 -19.94 11.27
N VAL A 27 5.03 -19.24 10.87
CA VAL A 27 4.86 -18.76 9.50
C VAL A 27 6.19 -18.15 9.05
N ASP A 28 6.65 -18.69 7.93
CA ASP A 28 7.98 -18.66 7.33
C ASP A 28 8.71 -17.32 7.52
N THR A 29 9.42 -17.18 8.64
CA THR A 29 10.18 -15.96 8.98
C THR A 29 11.16 -15.54 7.88
N LYS A 30 11.59 -16.48 7.03
CA LYS A 30 12.44 -16.21 5.87
C LYS A 30 11.69 -15.50 4.74
N VAL A 31 10.45 -15.90 4.46
CA VAL A 31 9.64 -15.28 3.38
C VAL A 31 9.27 -13.86 3.76
N LEU A 32 8.80 -13.63 5.00
CA LEU A 32 8.48 -12.29 5.47
C LEU A 32 9.70 -11.36 5.54
N LYS A 33 10.89 -11.89 5.89
CA LYS A 33 12.15 -11.12 5.80
C LYS A 33 12.51 -10.72 4.37
N LYS A 34 12.13 -11.50 3.35
CA LYS A 34 12.30 -11.09 1.95
C LYS A 34 11.39 -9.93 1.59
N PHE A 35 10.14 -9.92 2.07
CA PHE A 35 9.25 -8.77 1.89
C PHE A 35 9.80 -7.50 2.54
N LEU A 36 10.40 -7.60 3.73
CA LEU A 36 11.09 -6.48 4.36
C LEU A 36 12.27 -5.96 3.50
N LEU A 37 13.06 -6.86 2.90
CA LEU A 37 14.17 -6.48 2.01
C LEU A 37 13.67 -5.82 0.71
N ILE A 38 12.57 -6.33 0.16
CA ILE A 38 11.91 -5.72 -1.00
C ILE A 38 11.43 -4.31 -0.63
N ASN A 39 10.79 -4.15 0.53
CA ASN A 39 10.37 -2.84 1.03
C ASN A 39 11.56 -1.88 1.16
N GLN A 40 12.68 -2.30 1.77
CA GLN A 40 13.89 -1.47 1.87
C GLN A 40 14.43 -1.03 0.50
N SER A 41 14.31 -1.91 -0.50
CA SER A 41 14.71 -1.60 -1.87
C SER A 41 13.79 -0.55 -2.48
N PHE A 42 12.47 -0.66 -2.26
CA PHE A 42 11.49 0.35 -2.68
C PHE A 42 11.68 1.69 -1.97
N GLU A 43 11.94 1.71 -0.66
CA GLU A 43 12.24 2.96 0.06
C GLU A 43 13.48 3.67 -0.52
N ALA A 44 14.53 2.92 -0.83
CA ALA A 44 15.74 3.46 -1.46
C ALA A 44 15.45 4.03 -2.86
N THR A 45 14.70 3.30 -3.69
CA THR A 45 14.29 3.77 -5.01
C THR A 45 13.38 5.01 -4.92
N ASN A 46 12.44 5.03 -3.98
CA ASN A 46 11.56 6.19 -3.78
C ASN A 46 12.37 7.44 -3.38
N ALA A 47 13.34 7.31 -2.48
CA ALA A 47 14.22 8.41 -2.10
C ALA A 47 15.02 8.96 -3.30
N GLU A 48 15.51 8.08 -4.19
CA GLU A 48 16.17 8.50 -5.43
C GLU A 48 15.20 9.23 -6.37
N LYS A 49 13.98 8.71 -6.53
CA LYS A 49 12.95 9.33 -7.38
C LYS A 49 12.50 10.70 -6.90
N VAL A 50 12.47 10.95 -5.59
CA VAL A 50 12.20 12.29 -5.05
C VAL A 50 13.25 13.30 -5.53
N ILE A 51 14.53 12.90 -5.55
CA ILE A 51 15.64 13.76 -6.00
C ILE A 51 15.53 13.98 -7.52
N ASP A 52 15.32 12.92 -8.29
CA ASP A 52 15.23 13.00 -9.75
C ASP A 52 14.03 13.85 -10.20
N ASN A 53 12.86 13.66 -9.59
CA ASN A 53 11.66 14.44 -9.88
C ASN A 53 11.89 15.93 -9.55
N SER A 54 12.59 16.22 -8.45
CA SER A 54 12.96 17.59 -8.11
C SER A 54 13.84 18.23 -9.18
N ARG A 55 14.86 17.52 -9.66
CA ARG A 55 15.74 18.00 -10.75
C ARG A 55 14.98 18.20 -12.06
N LYS A 56 13.98 17.37 -12.34
CA LYS A 56 13.16 17.49 -13.55
C LYS A 56 12.37 18.79 -13.54
N ILE A 57 11.73 19.14 -12.42
CA ILE A 57 11.01 20.42 -12.28
C ILE A 57 11.95 21.61 -12.45
N GLU A 58 13.14 21.58 -11.83
CA GLU A 58 14.12 22.66 -12.01
C GLU A 58 14.60 22.79 -13.46
N SER A 59 14.72 21.67 -14.18
CA SER A 59 15.06 21.69 -15.61
C SER A 59 13.94 22.31 -16.45
N ILE A 60 12.68 22.04 -16.11
CA ILE A 60 11.52 22.66 -16.76
C ILE A 60 11.53 24.18 -16.49
N ARG A 61 11.74 24.60 -15.23
CA ARG A 61 11.83 26.01 -14.86
C ARG A 61 12.91 26.74 -15.67
N ALA A 62 14.12 26.18 -15.75
CA ALA A 62 15.20 26.77 -16.52
C ALA A 62 14.86 26.91 -18.01
N ALA A 63 14.22 25.89 -18.61
CA ALA A 63 13.80 25.94 -20.01
C ALA A 63 12.73 27.02 -20.27
N VAL A 64 11.84 27.24 -19.30
CA VAL A 64 10.80 28.27 -19.37
C VAL A 64 11.40 29.67 -19.26
N ASP A 65 12.37 29.86 -18.35
CA ASP A 65 13.11 31.11 -18.22
C ASP A 65 13.88 31.44 -19.52
N ASP A 66 14.57 30.45 -20.09
CA ASP A 66 15.32 30.58 -21.36
C ASP A 66 14.40 30.87 -22.56
N SER A 67 13.14 30.40 -22.52
CA SER A 67 12.14 30.65 -23.57
C SER A 67 11.64 32.10 -23.61
N GLY A 68 11.92 32.88 -22.57
CA GLY A 68 11.37 34.21 -22.34
C GLY A 68 9.99 34.20 -21.68
N ASN A 69 9.68 33.17 -20.88
CA ASN A 69 8.42 33.05 -20.13
C ASN A 69 7.17 33.14 -21.02
N ARG A 70 7.15 32.37 -22.11
CA ARG A 70 5.97 32.30 -22.97
C ARG A 70 4.80 31.71 -22.20
N LYS A 71 3.59 32.17 -22.51
CA LYS A 71 2.34 31.71 -21.86
C LYS A 71 2.25 30.18 -21.84
N GLU A 72 2.50 29.53 -22.97
CA GLU A 72 2.40 28.07 -23.12
C GLU A 72 3.43 27.32 -22.27
N ASP A 73 4.68 27.79 -22.26
CA ASP A 73 5.77 27.21 -21.46
C ASP A 73 5.49 27.39 -19.95
N MET A 74 4.91 28.53 -19.57
CA MET A 74 4.49 28.78 -18.20
C MET A 74 3.35 27.87 -17.74
N ASP A 75 2.40 27.59 -18.63
CA ASP A 75 1.29 26.68 -18.35
C ASP A 75 1.81 25.24 -18.13
N VAL A 76 2.85 24.82 -18.87
CA VAL A 76 3.55 23.53 -18.64
C VAL A 76 4.26 23.51 -17.28
N LEU A 77 4.93 24.59 -16.88
CA LEU A 77 5.58 24.66 -15.57
C LEU A 77 4.56 24.56 -14.43
N ASN A 78 3.48 25.33 -14.51
CA ASN A 78 2.41 25.31 -13.50
C ASN A 78 1.80 23.91 -13.36
N LEU A 79 1.50 23.24 -14.48
CA LEU A 79 0.98 21.88 -14.46
C LEU A 79 2.01 20.91 -13.86
N SER A 80 3.30 21.07 -14.17
CA SER A 80 4.36 20.21 -13.63
C SER A 80 4.52 20.38 -12.12
N GLU A 81 4.40 21.61 -11.61
CA GLU A 81 4.39 21.90 -10.17
C GLU A 81 3.15 21.31 -9.49
N GLU A 82 1.97 21.45 -10.10
CA GLU A 82 0.72 20.87 -9.57
C GLU A 82 0.80 19.33 -9.47
N VAL A 83 1.30 18.67 -10.52
CA VAL A 83 1.53 17.22 -10.52
C VAL A 83 2.46 16.82 -9.38
N ARG A 84 3.55 17.57 -9.17
CA ARG A 84 4.49 17.32 -8.07
C ARG A 84 3.82 17.47 -6.71
N ASP A 85 3.04 18.51 -6.50
CA ASP A 85 2.40 18.78 -5.21
C ASP A 85 1.37 17.71 -4.87
N LYS A 86 0.52 17.33 -5.83
CA LYS A 86 -0.45 16.24 -5.66
C LYS A 86 0.23 14.89 -5.42
N SER A 87 1.31 14.60 -6.15
CA SER A 87 2.09 13.37 -5.95
C SER A 87 2.71 13.32 -4.55
N ASN A 88 3.27 14.43 -4.08
CA ASN A 88 3.85 14.53 -2.74
C ASN A 88 2.80 14.36 -1.65
N ALA A 89 1.63 14.99 -1.80
CA ALA A 89 0.52 14.84 -0.86
C ALA A 89 0.07 13.37 -0.76
N LEU A 90 -0.10 12.69 -1.91
CA LEU A 90 -0.44 11.28 -1.96
C LEU A 90 0.62 10.39 -1.28
N VAL A 91 1.90 10.58 -1.60
CA VAL A 91 3.00 9.79 -1.01
C VAL A 91 3.09 10.02 0.51
N ASN A 92 2.90 11.26 0.96
CA ASN A 92 2.89 11.59 2.39
C ASN A 92 1.74 10.91 3.11
N TYR A 93 0.52 10.97 2.56
CA TYR A 93 -0.66 10.32 3.14
C TYR A 93 -0.48 8.80 3.26
N LEU A 94 0.02 8.14 2.21
CA LEU A 94 0.37 6.70 2.27
C LEU A 94 1.49 6.42 3.29
N GLY A 95 2.43 7.36 3.42
CA GLY A 95 3.50 7.31 4.41
C GLY A 95 2.98 7.38 5.86
N GLU A 96 1.99 8.23 6.12
CA GLU A 96 1.33 8.35 7.43
C GLU A 96 0.62 7.05 7.81
N ILE A 97 -0.17 6.48 6.90
CA ILE A 97 -0.84 5.19 7.10
C ILE A 97 0.17 4.07 7.40
N LYS A 98 1.25 4.01 6.61
CA LYS A 98 2.34 3.04 6.84
C LYS A 98 2.96 3.24 8.23
N ASN A 99 3.22 4.48 8.63
CA ASN A 99 3.81 4.79 9.94
C ASN A 99 2.87 4.40 11.08
N THR A 100 1.58 4.72 11.00
CA THR A 100 0.56 4.32 11.97
C THR A 100 0.56 2.79 12.15
N ILE A 101 0.51 2.04 11.05
CA ILE A 101 0.57 0.57 11.08
C ILE A 101 1.88 0.09 11.74
N VAL A 102 3.03 0.67 11.40
CA VAL A 102 4.32 0.27 11.98
C VAL A 102 4.34 0.54 13.48
N GLU A 103 3.89 1.70 13.93
CA GLU A 103 3.89 2.10 15.34
C GLU A 103 2.96 1.22 16.18
N GLU A 104 1.72 1.05 15.74
CA GLU A 104 0.68 0.28 16.44
C GLU A 104 0.97 -1.23 16.47
N THR A 105 1.80 -1.71 15.55
CA THR A 105 2.23 -3.12 15.53
C THR A 105 3.55 -3.36 16.28
N GLY A 106 4.09 -2.36 16.99
CA GLY A 106 5.25 -2.50 17.89
C GLY A 106 6.51 -1.74 17.45
N GLY A 107 6.40 -0.93 16.40
CA GLY A 107 7.42 0.00 15.93
C GLY A 107 8.60 -0.66 15.22
N SER A 108 9.63 0.14 14.99
CA SER A 108 10.90 -0.28 14.39
C SER A 108 11.80 -1.02 15.38
N ASP A 109 12.65 -1.91 14.87
CA ASP A 109 13.76 -2.53 15.61
C ASP A 109 15.07 -1.72 15.56
N GLY A 110 15.06 -0.57 14.88
CA GLY A 110 16.22 0.32 14.72
C GLY A 110 17.28 -0.16 13.72
N LYS A 111 17.06 -1.31 13.06
CA LYS A 111 17.95 -1.91 12.06
C LYS A 111 17.27 -2.03 10.69
N GLY A 112 16.22 -1.25 10.48
CA GLY A 112 15.38 -1.30 9.27
C GLY A 112 14.36 -2.44 9.29
N GLY A 113 14.15 -3.11 10.43
CA GLY A 113 13.08 -4.07 10.64
C GLY A 113 11.87 -3.48 11.33
N ILE A 114 10.70 -4.04 11.03
CA ILE A 114 9.42 -3.74 11.66
C ILE A 114 9.17 -4.86 12.68
N LYS A 115 8.91 -4.56 13.95
CA LYS A 115 8.64 -5.61 14.96
C LYS A 115 7.33 -6.33 14.69
N GLY A 116 6.35 -5.58 14.24
CA GLY A 116 4.99 -6.00 13.94
C GLY A 116 4.74 -6.61 12.56
N TYR A 117 5.78 -6.98 11.81
CA TYR A 117 5.68 -7.47 10.43
C TYR A 117 4.82 -8.73 10.22
N LYS A 118 4.34 -9.35 11.30
CA LYS A 118 3.42 -10.49 11.32
C LYS A 118 1.99 -10.13 11.74
N ASN A 119 1.74 -8.89 12.14
CA ASN A 119 0.45 -8.47 12.70
C ASN A 119 -0.52 -8.09 11.58
N THR A 120 -1.08 -9.11 10.94
CA THR A 120 -2.09 -8.93 9.89
C THR A 120 -3.45 -8.53 10.45
N ASP A 121 -3.75 -8.85 11.72
CA ASP A 121 -5.04 -8.53 12.35
C ASP A 121 -5.22 -7.03 12.53
N TYR A 122 -4.18 -6.33 12.99
CA TYR A 122 -4.22 -4.87 13.08
C TYR A 122 -4.44 -4.24 11.71
N VAL A 123 -3.68 -4.67 10.69
CA VAL A 123 -3.82 -4.15 9.31
C VAL A 123 -5.22 -4.40 8.77
N TYR A 124 -5.75 -5.61 8.95
CA TYR A 124 -7.12 -5.93 8.53
C TYR A 124 -8.13 -4.98 9.18
N ARG A 125 -8.07 -4.82 10.50
CA ARG A 125 -9.01 -3.95 11.23
C ARG A 125 -8.88 -2.48 10.82
N TYR A 126 -7.65 -1.98 10.74
CA TYR A 126 -7.38 -0.59 10.40
C TYR A 126 -7.82 -0.23 8.97
N MET A 127 -7.72 -1.18 8.05
CA MET A 127 -8.01 -0.94 6.63
C MET A 127 -9.43 -1.32 6.21
N ASN A 128 -10.11 -2.27 6.88
CA ASN A 128 -11.40 -2.81 6.44
C ASN A 128 -12.59 -2.44 7.32
N VAL A 129 -12.33 -1.89 8.50
CA VAL A 129 -13.37 -1.51 9.45
C VAL A 129 -13.28 -0.01 9.66
N ASP A 130 -14.42 0.63 9.93
CA ASP A 130 -14.46 1.97 10.49
C ASP A 130 -13.77 1.94 11.86
N PHE A 131 -12.50 2.29 11.86
CA PHE A 131 -11.61 2.10 13.00
C PHE A 131 -11.83 3.19 14.06
N ASP A 132 -12.23 4.39 13.61
CA ASP A 132 -12.37 5.60 14.43
C ASP A 132 -13.84 5.95 14.74
N ASP A 133 -14.81 5.17 14.24
CA ASP A 133 -16.27 5.35 14.42
C ASP A 133 -16.77 6.68 13.84
N ASP A 134 -16.15 7.13 12.75
CA ASP A 134 -16.45 8.38 12.04
C ASP A 134 -17.17 8.17 10.69
N GLY A 135 -17.43 6.92 10.34
CA GLY A 135 -18.03 6.50 9.07
C GLY A 135 -17.03 6.36 7.93
N ILE A 136 -15.72 6.50 8.18
CA ILE A 136 -14.66 6.42 7.18
C ILE A 136 -13.92 5.08 7.34
N ILE A 137 -13.69 4.42 6.20
CA ILE A 137 -12.87 3.21 6.14
C ILE A 137 -11.59 3.57 5.40
N ASN A 138 -10.44 3.49 6.07
CA ASN A 138 -9.14 3.89 5.51
C ASN A 138 -8.82 3.22 4.17
N GLY A 139 -9.21 1.95 3.98
CA GLY A 139 -9.02 1.26 2.71
C GLY A 139 -9.85 1.81 1.56
N ASP A 140 -11.05 2.30 1.84
CA ASP A 140 -11.90 2.96 0.84
C ASP A 140 -11.35 4.38 0.55
N GLU A 141 -10.90 5.10 1.58
CA GLU A 141 -10.30 6.42 1.44
C GLU A 141 -9.02 6.39 0.60
N ILE A 142 -8.11 5.44 0.86
CA ILE A 142 -6.92 5.24 0.04
C ILE A 142 -7.30 4.94 -1.42
N GLN A 143 -8.32 4.10 -1.64
CA GLN A 143 -8.77 3.78 -3.00
C GLN A 143 -9.22 5.05 -3.74
N VAL A 144 -10.02 5.88 -3.08
CA VAL A 144 -10.49 7.16 -3.64
C VAL A 144 -9.31 8.05 -3.99
N ILE A 145 -8.41 8.32 -3.05
CA ILE A 145 -7.29 9.26 -3.26
C ILE A 145 -6.35 8.77 -4.38
N LEU A 146 -6.10 7.46 -4.46
CA LEU A 146 -5.28 6.87 -5.53
C LEU A 146 -5.93 7.01 -6.91
N ASN A 147 -7.22 6.76 -7.02
CA ASN A 147 -7.94 6.84 -8.29
C ASN A 147 -8.21 8.29 -8.70
N GLU A 148 -8.43 9.20 -7.75
CA GLU A 148 -8.49 10.65 -8.01
C GLU A 148 -7.18 11.18 -8.58
N PHE A 149 -6.03 10.72 -8.06
CA PHE A 149 -4.74 11.08 -8.63
C PHE A 149 -4.58 10.53 -10.06
N SER A 150 -5.03 9.30 -10.31
CA SER A 150 -5.00 8.67 -11.65
C SER A 150 -5.85 9.46 -12.64
N ALA A 151 -7.07 9.84 -12.23
CA ALA A 151 -8.00 10.67 -13.02
C ALA A 151 -7.41 12.07 -13.29
N PHE A 152 -6.81 12.70 -12.28
CA PHE A 152 -6.13 13.98 -12.46
C PHE A 152 -5.04 13.91 -13.54
N ILE A 153 -4.22 12.86 -13.54
CA ILE A 153 -3.18 12.65 -14.56
C ILE A 153 -3.81 12.45 -15.94
N GLN A 154 -4.84 11.60 -16.03
CA GLN A 154 -5.57 11.35 -17.27
C GLN A 154 -6.15 12.63 -17.87
N ASP A 155 -6.78 13.47 -17.06
CA ASP A 155 -7.44 14.68 -17.53
C ASP A 155 -6.45 15.80 -17.82
N SER A 156 -5.47 16.00 -16.94
CA SER A 156 -4.61 17.20 -16.99
C SER A 156 -3.42 17.04 -17.92
N ILE A 157 -2.89 15.82 -18.06
CA ILE A 157 -1.73 15.52 -18.91
C ILE A 157 -2.16 14.94 -20.25
N PHE A 158 -3.13 14.02 -20.24
CA PHE A 158 -3.55 13.31 -21.44
C PHE A 158 -4.86 13.83 -22.04
N LEU A 159 -5.45 14.88 -21.46
CA LEU A 159 -6.66 15.54 -21.98
C LEU A 159 -7.82 14.55 -22.17
N GLY A 160 -7.88 13.51 -21.32
CA GLY A 160 -8.89 12.47 -21.39
C GLY A 160 -8.67 11.43 -22.50
N ASP A 161 -7.49 11.37 -23.14
CA ASP A 161 -7.19 10.33 -24.15
C ASP A 161 -7.27 8.93 -23.56
N GLU A 162 -8.33 8.19 -23.87
CA GLU A 162 -8.55 6.81 -23.41
C GLU A 162 -7.42 5.83 -23.82
N ASN A 163 -6.56 6.21 -24.77
CA ASN A 163 -5.40 5.42 -25.20
C ASN A 163 -4.08 5.83 -24.52
N SER A 164 -4.12 6.74 -23.54
CA SER A 164 -2.95 7.20 -22.78
C SER A 164 -2.23 6.06 -22.03
N GLY A 165 -2.94 4.98 -21.74
CA GLY A 165 -2.48 3.88 -20.89
C GLY A 165 -2.55 4.19 -19.40
N VAL A 166 -3.08 5.35 -19.00
CA VAL A 166 -3.39 5.64 -17.59
C VAL A 166 -4.58 4.78 -17.18
N VAL A 167 -4.40 4.07 -16.06
CA VAL A 167 -5.43 3.25 -15.45
C VAL A 167 -5.51 3.62 -13.97
N ASP A 168 -6.66 3.32 -13.36
CA ASP A 168 -6.83 3.43 -11.92
C ASP A 168 -5.71 2.68 -11.18
N LEU A 169 -5.08 3.38 -10.23
CA LEU A 169 -4.03 2.82 -9.38
C LEU A 169 -4.60 1.81 -8.38
N ALA A 170 -5.82 2.03 -7.88
CA ALA A 170 -6.50 1.20 -6.90
C ALA A 170 -7.74 0.52 -7.51
N ARG A 171 -7.48 -0.46 -8.38
CA ARG A 171 -8.49 -1.26 -9.05
C ARG A 171 -9.08 -2.35 -8.16
N ASN A 172 -10.38 -2.57 -8.31
CA ASN A 172 -11.07 -3.76 -7.84
C ASN A 172 -10.61 -4.99 -8.66
N ALA A 173 -10.81 -6.19 -8.11
CA ALA A 173 -10.41 -7.44 -8.74
C ALA A 173 -11.10 -7.66 -10.10
N ASP A 174 -12.35 -7.23 -10.25
CA ASP A 174 -13.13 -7.29 -11.49
C ASP A 174 -12.63 -6.33 -12.59
N GLN A 175 -11.69 -5.44 -12.26
CA GLN A 175 -11.03 -4.53 -13.21
C GLN A 175 -9.60 -4.99 -13.56
N ILE A 176 -9.17 -6.16 -13.09
CA ILE A 176 -7.82 -6.68 -13.26
C ILE A 176 -7.89 -8.04 -13.96
N PRO A 177 -7.36 -8.17 -15.19
CA PRO A 177 -7.44 -9.41 -15.99
C PRO A 177 -6.89 -10.66 -15.30
N LEU A 178 -6.03 -10.50 -14.30
CA LEU A 178 -5.47 -11.60 -13.51
C LEU A 178 -6.55 -12.41 -12.77
N TYR A 179 -7.71 -11.80 -12.45
CA TYR A 179 -8.77 -12.44 -11.68
C TYR A 179 -9.94 -12.95 -12.53
N ASP A 180 -9.88 -12.81 -13.86
CA ASP A 180 -10.98 -13.20 -14.77
C ASP A 180 -11.37 -14.68 -14.62
N ASP A 181 -10.37 -15.56 -14.46
CA ASP A 181 -10.58 -17.01 -14.36
C ASP A 181 -11.03 -17.47 -12.97
N ALA A 182 -10.81 -16.64 -11.94
CA ALA A 182 -11.08 -16.97 -10.54
C ALA A 182 -11.42 -15.71 -9.73
N PRO A 183 -12.60 -15.12 -9.95
CA PRO A 183 -12.97 -13.88 -9.29
C PRO A 183 -13.17 -14.11 -7.78
N PRO A 184 -12.68 -13.21 -6.92
CA PRO A 184 -12.95 -13.28 -5.49
C PRO A 184 -14.43 -13.00 -5.20
N LEU A 185 -14.91 -13.48 -4.04
CA LEU A 185 -16.29 -13.24 -3.60
C LEU A 185 -16.58 -11.75 -3.41
N ASP A 186 -15.62 -11.02 -2.86
CA ASP A 186 -15.63 -9.57 -2.71
C ASP A 186 -14.54 -8.99 -3.61
N PRO A 187 -14.89 -8.31 -4.72
CA PRO A 187 -13.93 -7.76 -5.66
C PRO A 187 -13.32 -6.44 -5.18
N SER A 188 -13.75 -5.88 -4.05
CA SER A 188 -13.25 -4.57 -3.63
C SER A 188 -11.74 -4.53 -3.49
N PHE A 189 -11.12 -3.43 -3.92
CA PHE A 189 -9.69 -3.15 -3.75
C PHE A 189 -9.24 -3.42 -2.31
N ARG A 190 -10.06 -3.00 -1.34
CA ARG A 190 -9.79 -3.16 0.07
C ARG A 190 -9.73 -4.63 0.50
N SER A 191 -10.73 -5.42 0.13
CA SER A 191 -10.77 -6.85 0.43
C SER A 191 -9.62 -7.60 -0.24
N LEU A 192 -9.29 -7.20 -1.47
CA LEU A 192 -8.18 -7.78 -2.23
C LEU A 192 -6.81 -7.53 -1.58
N ASN A 193 -6.56 -6.32 -1.08
CA ASN A 193 -5.24 -5.90 -0.60
C ASN A 193 -5.08 -6.04 0.92
N PHE A 194 -6.18 -5.97 1.68
CA PHE A 194 -6.16 -5.93 3.14
C PHE A 194 -7.07 -6.99 3.79
N GLY A 195 -7.73 -7.85 3.01
CA GLY A 195 -8.52 -8.96 3.52
C GLY A 195 -7.67 -10.12 4.04
N TYR A 196 -8.32 -11.08 4.71
CA TYR A 196 -7.71 -12.37 4.99
C TYR A 196 -7.76 -13.23 3.72
N GLY A 197 -6.59 -13.60 3.20
CA GLY A 197 -6.45 -14.53 2.06
C GLY A 197 -6.80 -15.98 2.40
#